data_AF-A0A947IE87-F1
#
_entry.id   AF-A0A947IE87-F1
#
_cell.length_a   1.000
_cell.length_b   1.000
_cell.length_c   1.000
_cell.angle_alpha   90.00
_cell.angle_beta   90.00
_cell.angle_gamma   90.00
#
_symmetry.space_group_name_H-M   'P 1'
#
loop_
_entity.id
_entity.type
_entity.pdbx_description
1 polymer ?
#
loop_
_entity_poly.entity_id
_entity_poly.type
_entity_poly.pdbx_seq_one_letter_code
_entity_poly.pdbx_strand_id
1 'polypeptide(L)'
;MNRAILVCVLALLVAGYAGAVPSFTPVVDGIKDVGWGSVPDHSTTTLREPVTFNLDSGFYVTDDSEFIYFGFWADNDPWTDAMNPHIHILMDIGSTADGGTFAAWGANNVLYAHAFKPEYDIVTQWGDGAAPYTNDIQFTGLNRWVTGSWNQIMELTIDDGGGSQWTEIAVRKADIGSPANGVVLNLSMWLRPAWNKAGGNCCLPADEDFPSDWANTAGTFDQQFAYTLQAAISDTDPPGIDHVHQIDRTGIEIVFDEPMDTTTFLAGNFTPTGWTFTGFRYKTSNTVGISAAPPGFQMGTVYSVVLSSAIEDVAGNSMDPADDSTSWTGVGYADVTFLCIDASATHDTILFKGSFNFYHEYDAFWSGGSHLMYDDGTHGDVATGDHTFTRIWPMVPNGGTPNFEWGVRDEFDNWLVIGPNPSFSLPDTNDITVSYTIPDVTHNPVDVTFTVDMQFIPATIDSMMLAGSFTDWGTNPVTMTNNLDGTYSRTVNFPAGSQRTHYFKFIRMEGGNQDWEGISDREFDLDDSQPTLNLGLLFFNNWIPAPYDVTAYPATGGVDIRWNDNYQRVEFEVYGSSNLYSIIEPINLLGIVPAGTGNHFLDTDVTATSKFYQVRTVYTP
;
A
#
# COMPACT_ATOMS: atom_id res chain seq x y z
N MET A 1 68.80 -41.20 19.18
CA MET A 1 68.53 -39.82 18.71
C MET A 1 67.39 -39.70 17.70
N ASN A 2 66.88 -40.76 17.06
CA ASN A 2 65.87 -40.64 15.98
C ASN A 2 64.39 -40.77 16.40
N ARG A 3 64.07 -40.76 17.70
CA ARG A 3 62.66 -40.80 18.19
C ARG A 3 62.13 -39.46 18.72
N ALA A 4 62.99 -38.47 18.95
CA ALA A 4 62.58 -37.14 19.41
C ALA A 4 62.15 -36.21 18.26
N ILE A 5 62.71 -36.38 17.06
CA ILE A 5 62.38 -35.55 15.88
C ILE A 5 61.02 -35.93 15.27
N LEU A 6 60.61 -37.20 15.38
CA LEU A 6 59.31 -37.63 14.86
C LEU A 6 58.13 -37.14 15.74
N VAL A 7 58.34 -36.94 17.04
CA VAL A 7 57.30 -36.39 17.93
C VAL A 7 57.17 -34.87 17.77
N CYS A 8 58.26 -34.14 17.48
CA CYS A 8 58.18 -32.71 17.20
C CYS A 8 57.62 -32.40 15.80
N VAL A 9 57.86 -33.26 14.79
CA VAL A 9 57.28 -33.07 13.45
C VAL A 9 55.81 -33.50 13.39
N LEU A 10 55.38 -34.49 14.20
CA LEU A 10 53.96 -34.85 14.30
C LEU A 10 53.15 -33.82 15.13
N ALA A 11 53.78 -33.10 16.07
CA ALA A 11 53.15 -32.00 16.79
C ALA A 11 53.06 -30.69 15.96
N LEU A 12 53.91 -30.52 14.94
CA LEU A 12 53.90 -29.35 14.04
C LEU A 12 53.05 -29.56 12.78
N LEU A 13 52.64 -30.79 12.45
CA LEU A 13 51.74 -31.09 11.32
C LEU A 13 50.24 -31.09 11.66
N VAL A 14 49.87 -30.93 12.93
CA VAL A 14 48.46 -30.72 13.36
C VAL A 14 48.14 -29.21 13.52
N ALA A 15 49.15 -28.34 13.44
CA ALA A 15 48.99 -26.89 13.55
C ALA A 15 48.78 -26.17 12.20
N GLY A 16 48.61 -26.93 11.11
CA GLY A 16 48.53 -26.39 9.75
C GLY A 16 47.16 -26.61 9.14
N TYR A 17 46.12 -25.91 9.62
CA TYR A 17 44.90 -25.55 8.87
C TYR A 17 43.99 -24.77 9.84
N ALA A 18 44.17 -23.45 9.89
CA ALA A 18 43.19 -22.47 10.40
C ALA A 18 43.88 -21.10 10.39
N GLY A 19 44.08 -20.51 9.20
CA GLY A 19 44.03 -19.06 9.16
C GLY A 19 42.58 -18.73 9.42
N ALA A 20 42.21 -18.45 10.68
CA ALA A 20 40.85 -18.05 11.02
C ALA A 20 40.47 -16.91 10.06
N VAL A 21 39.30 -17.01 9.44
CA VAL A 21 38.75 -15.91 8.65
C VAL A 21 38.71 -14.70 9.59
N PRO A 22 39.29 -13.54 9.21
CA PRO A 22 39.26 -12.36 10.06
C PRO A 22 37.79 -12.00 10.36
N SER A 23 37.53 -11.56 11.60
CA SER A 23 36.22 -11.03 11.96
C SER A 23 35.86 -9.87 11.03
N PHE A 24 34.64 -9.90 10.51
CA PHE A 24 34.03 -8.82 9.77
C PHE A 24 32.51 -8.87 9.98
N THR A 25 31.84 -7.74 9.73
CA THR A 25 30.39 -7.60 9.80
C THR A 25 29.81 -7.79 8.39
N PRO A 26 29.21 -8.94 8.07
CA PRO A 26 28.52 -9.13 6.79
C PRO A 26 27.21 -8.33 6.74
N VAL A 27 26.79 -7.98 5.52
CA VAL A 27 25.45 -7.48 5.26
C VAL A 27 24.55 -8.71 5.11
N VAL A 28 23.53 -8.84 5.97
CA VAL A 28 22.58 -9.96 5.87
C VAL A 28 21.58 -9.66 4.76
N ASP A 29 21.95 -9.98 3.52
CA ASP A 29 21.14 -9.74 2.32
C ASP A 29 21.01 -10.97 1.40
N GLY A 30 21.57 -12.12 1.82
CA GLY A 30 21.50 -13.36 1.06
C GLY A 30 22.46 -13.39 -0.14
N ILE A 31 23.39 -12.43 -0.22
CA ILE A 31 24.50 -12.39 -1.18
C ILE A 31 25.79 -12.62 -0.42
N LYS A 32 26.60 -13.58 -0.88
CA LYS A 32 27.88 -13.87 -0.22
C LYS A 32 28.83 -12.68 -0.32
N ASP A 33 29.02 -12.00 0.80
CA ASP A 33 30.05 -10.98 0.97
C ASP A 33 31.46 -11.49 0.66
N VAL A 34 32.30 -10.58 0.16
CA VAL A 34 33.72 -10.84 -0.10
C VAL A 34 34.46 -11.22 1.19
N GLY A 35 34.03 -10.70 2.34
CA GLY A 35 34.62 -10.94 3.65
C GLY A 35 34.61 -12.41 4.09
N TRP A 36 33.60 -13.19 3.66
CA TRP A 36 33.51 -14.63 3.95
C TRP A 36 34.69 -15.43 3.36
N GLY A 37 35.39 -14.86 2.37
CA GLY A 37 36.50 -15.51 1.69
C GLY A 37 36.06 -16.69 0.82
N SER A 38 37.05 -17.38 0.24
CA SER A 38 36.83 -18.54 -0.63
C SER A 38 37.01 -19.89 0.06
N VAL A 39 37.48 -19.89 1.30
CA VAL A 39 37.74 -21.09 2.10
C VAL A 39 36.80 -21.07 3.30
N PRO A 40 35.91 -22.06 3.46
CA PRO A 40 35.04 -22.13 4.62
C PRO A 40 35.83 -22.44 5.90
N ASP A 41 35.35 -21.95 7.04
CA ASP A 41 35.93 -22.24 8.37
C ASP A 41 35.97 -23.75 8.66
N HIS A 42 35.07 -24.49 8.02
CA HIS A 42 35.12 -25.94 7.97
C HIS A 42 34.85 -26.46 6.55
N SER A 43 35.80 -27.24 6.01
CA SER A 43 35.55 -28.08 4.83
C SER A 43 34.98 -29.41 5.27
N THR A 44 33.86 -29.84 4.70
CA THR A 44 33.05 -31.00 5.09
C THR A 44 33.75 -32.37 4.97
N THR A 45 35.07 -32.44 4.82
CA THR A 45 35.83 -33.70 4.65
C THR A 45 35.64 -34.74 5.77
N THR A 46 35.09 -34.36 6.94
CA THR A 46 34.71 -35.28 8.02
C THR A 46 33.22 -35.65 8.05
N LEU A 47 32.34 -34.86 7.45
CA LEU A 47 30.95 -35.24 7.19
C LEU A 47 30.97 -36.00 5.85
N ARG A 48 30.91 -37.34 5.88
CA ARG A 48 30.89 -38.16 4.66
C ARG A 48 29.69 -37.77 3.78
N GLU A 49 29.91 -36.89 2.83
CA GLU A 49 28.91 -36.46 1.86
C GLU A 49 28.66 -37.57 0.83
N PRO A 50 27.39 -37.89 0.52
CA PRO A 50 27.02 -38.44 -0.77
C PRO A 50 26.96 -37.33 -1.83
N VAL A 51 27.38 -37.68 -3.04
CA VAL A 51 27.73 -36.89 -4.24
C VAL A 51 26.61 -35.97 -4.82
N THR A 52 25.52 -35.73 -4.10
CA THR A 52 24.36 -34.96 -4.61
C THR A 52 23.94 -33.78 -3.74
N PHE A 53 24.51 -33.61 -2.54
CA PHE A 53 24.38 -32.35 -1.79
C PHE A 53 25.62 -31.51 -2.05
N ASN A 54 25.43 -30.28 -2.54
CA ASN A 54 26.53 -29.35 -2.75
C ASN A 54 26.71 -28.45 -1.52
N LEU A 55 26.94 -29.06 -0.35
CA LEU A 55 27.59 -28.35 0.75
C LEU A 55 29.08 -28.14 0.45
N ASP A 56 29.59 -28.49 -0.75
CA ASP A 56 31.01 -28.31 -1.15
C ASP A 56 31.46 -26.84 -1.04
N SER A 57 30.54 -25.89 -0.97
CA SER A 57 30.86 -24.48 -0.79
C SER A 57 31.13 -24.08 0.67
N GLY A 58 30.75 -24.94 1.64
CA GLY A 58 31.13 -24.88 3.05
C GLY A 58 30.20 -24.12 4.00
N PHE A 59 30.49 -24.25 5.29
CA PHE A 59 29.84 -23.53 6.39
C PHE A 59 30.82 -22.49 6.95
N TYR A 60 30.39 -21.24 6.98
CA TYR A 60 31.19 -20.08 7.35
C TYR A 60 30.67 -19.47 8.64
N VAL A 61 31.59 -19.01 9.47
CA VAL A 61 31.28 -18.36 10.75
C VAL A 61 32.19 -17.15 10.87
N THR A 62 31.59 -15.99 11.04
CA THR A 62 32.30 -14.76 11.44
C THR A 62 31.60 -14.16 12.65
N ASP A 63 32.22 -13.22 13.32
CA ASP A 63 31.63 -12.49 14.43
C ASP A 63 32.08 -11.04 14.44
N ASP A 64 31.29 -10.17 15.06
CA ASP A 64 31.67 -8.78 15.34
C ASP A 64 31.43 -8.45 16.83
N SER A 65 31.37 -7.16 17.18
CA SER A 65 31.17 -6.77 18.58
C SER A 65 29.79 -7.17 19.16
N GLU A 66 28.75 -7.32 18.33
CA GLU A 66 27.38 -7.56 18.75
C GLU A 66 26.84 -8.94 18.31
N PHE A 67 27.22 -9.44 17.14
CA PHE A 67 26.64 -10.60 16.49
C PHE A 67 27.67 -11.71 16.18
N ILE A 68 27.13 -12.90 15.98
CA ILE A 68 27.79 -14.03 15.31
C ILE A 68 26.98 -14.28 14.04
N TYR A 69 27.69 -14.41 12.92
CA TYR A 69 27.09 -14.61 11.62
C TYR A 69 27.41 -16.00 11.10
N PHE A 70 26.41 -16.61 10.47
CA PHE A 70 26.53 -17.89 9.79
C PHE A 70 26.23 -17.70 8.31
N GLY A 71 27.13 -18.15 7.46
CA GLY A 71 26.95 -18.16 6.01
C GLY A 71 27.03 -19.58 5.47
N PHE A 72 26.10 -20.00 4.62
CA PHE A 72 26.16 -21.32 3.98
C PHE A 72 25.35 -21.36 2.68
N TRP A 73 25.67 -22.35 1.85
CA TRP A 73 24.89 -22.68 0.67
C TRP A 73 23.88 -23.79 1.00
N ALA A 74 22.60 -23.57 0.70
CA ALA A 74 21.55 -24.54 0.86
C ALA A 74 20.71 -24.66 -0.42
N ASP A 75 20.59 -25.89 -0.92
CA ASP A 75 19.57 -26.22 -1.92
C ASP A 75 18.22 -26.34 -1.19
N ASN A 76 17.20 -25.65 -1.71
CA ASN A 76 15.88 -25.57 -1.10
C ASN A 76 14.99 -26.79 -1.42
N ASP A 77 15.40 -27.68 -2.32
CA ASP A 77 14.77 -28.99 -2.51
C ASP A 77 15.85 -30.05 -2.78
N PRO A 78 16.67 -30.38 -1.77
CA PRO A 78 17.83 -31.20 -2.01
C PRO A 78 17.47 -32.70 -2.20
N TRP A 79 16.21 -33.07 -1.99
CA TRP A 79 15.70 -34.40 -2.32
C TRP A 79 14.98 -34.46 -3.67
N THR A 80 14.85 -33.33 -4.38
CA THR A 80 14.12 -33.22 -5.66
C THR A 80 12.68 -33.75 -5.59
N ASP A 81 12.08 -33.70 -4.40
CA ASP A 81 10.74 -34.23 -4.12
C ASP A 81 9.74 -33.12 -3.80
N ALA A 82 10.14 -31.87 -4.08
CA ALA A 82 9.39 -30.67 -3.78
C ALA A 82 9.07 -30.55 -2.27
N MET A 83 9.94 -31.06 -1.40
CA MET A 83 9.84 -30.86 0.03
C MET A 83 11.04 -30.09 0.53
N ASN A 84 10.73 -28.99 1.21
CA ASN A 84 11.69 -28.06 1.73
C ASN A 84 12.53 -28.66 2.87
N PRO A 85 13.84 -28.34 2.96
CA PRO A 85 14.67 -28.74 4.09
C PRO A 85 14.41 -27.85 5.31
N HIS A 86 14.70 -28.41 6.46
CA HIS A 86 14.98 -27.67 7.69
C HIS A 86 16.47 -27.80 7.95
N ILE A 87 17.12 -26.68 8.20
CA ILE A 87 18.52 -26.62 8.60
C ILE A 87 18.59 -26.34 10.08
N HIS A 88 19.47 -27.06 10.76
CA HIS A 88 19.72 -26.93 12.18
C HIS A 88 21.21 -26.62 12.39
N ILE A 89 21.50 -25.50 13.06
CA ILE A 89 22.84 -25.14 13.51
C ILE A 89 22.88 -25.28 15.03
N LEU A 90 23.61 -26.28 15.49
CA LEU A 90 23.78 -26.63 16.89
C LEU A 90 25.01 -25.92 17.44
N MET A 91 24.86 -25.28 18.60
CA MET A 91 25.92 -24.50 19.22
C MET A 91 26.03 -24.82 20.71
N ASP A 92 27.25 -25.13 21.13
CA ASP A 92 27.68 -25.04 22.52
C ASP A 92 28.61 -23.84 22.69
N ILE A 93 28.38 -23.04 23.74
CA ILE A 93 29.16 -21.82 24.06
C ILE A 93 30.23 -22.09 25.14
N GLY A 94 30.71 -23.33 25.22
CA GLY A 94 31.90 -23.70 25.99
C GLY A 94 31.71 -23.85 27.49
N SER A 95 30.48 -24.06 27.99
CA SER A 95 30.21 -23.93 29.43
C SER A 95 29.83 -25.22 30.18
N THR A 96 29.17 -26.23 29.58
CA THR A 96 28.73 -27.40 30.37
C THR A 96 28.56 -28.72 29.60
N ALA A 97 28.57 -29.84 30.34
CA ALA A 97 28.14 -31.15 29.84
C ALA A 97 26.59 -31.30 29.76
N ASP A 98 25.86 -30.21 30.04
CA ASP A 98 24.41 -30.18 30.31
C ASP A 98 23.56 -29.70 29.13
N GLY A 99 24.09 -29.73 27.91
CA GLY A 99 23.34 -29.42 26.69
C GLY A 99 22.35 -30.51 26.25
N GLY A 100 21.66 -30.22 25.13
CA GLY A 100 20.71 -31.08 24.48
C GLY A 100 21.29 -32.43 24.08
N THR A 101 20.55 -33.50 24.37
CA THR A 101 20.92 -34.86 23.98
C THR A 101 20.07 -35.40 22.82
N PHE A 102 19.10 -34.62 22.35
CA PHE A 102 18.21 -34.96 21.25
C PHE A 102 17.78 -33.71 20.50
N ALA A 103 17.26 -33.89 19.28
CA ALA A 103 16.89 -32.77 18.42
C ALA A 103 15.75 -31.91 18.94
N ALA A 104 15.85 -30.59 18.69
CA ALA A 104 14.74 -29.71 18.90
C ALA A 104 13.57 -30.13 18.00
N TRP A 105 12.34 -29.95 18.50
CA TRP A 105 11.11 -30.09 17.72
C TRP A 105 10.81 -31.53 17.24
N GLY A 106 10.89 -32.50 18.17
CA GLY A 106 10.15 -33.76 18.06
C GLY A 106 10.76 -34.83 17.16
N ALA A 107 11.98 -34.65 16.65
CA ALA A 107 12.72 -35.72 15.99
C ALA A 107 13.32 -36.68 17.05
N ASN A 108 12.44 -37.42 17.73
CA ASN A 108 12.72 -38.25 18.93
C ASN A 108 13.80 -39.33 18.73
N ASN A 109 14.23 -39.57 17.49
CA ASN A 109 15.23 -40.58 17.14
C ASN A 109 16.61 -39.98 16.79
N VAL A 110 16.76 -38.66 16.90
CA VAL A 110 18.03 -37.96 16.67
C VAL A 110 18.70 -37.71 18.01
N LEU A 111 19.84 -38.35 18.23
CA LEU A 111 20.62 -38.19 19.46
C LEU A 111 21.85 -37.33 19.20
N TYR A 112 22.08 -36.35 20.08
CA TYR A 112 23.28 -35.54 20.10
C TYR A 112 24.30 -36.18 21.06
N ALA A 113 25.28 -36.88 20.49
CA ALA A 113 26.39 -37.51 21.20
C ALA A 113 27.70 -36.72 21.07
N HIS A 114 27.59 -35.43 20.79
CA HIS A 114 28.70 -34.49 20.76
C HIS A 114 29.50 -34.49 22.07
N ALA A 115 30.82 -34.29 21.96
CA ALA A 115 31.68 -34.10 23.13
C ALA A 115 31.25 -32.88 23.96
N PHE A 116 30.80 -31.82 23.28
CA PHE A 116 30.23 -30.62 23.86
C PHE A 116 28.75 -30.55 23.46
N LYS A 117 27.83 -30.84 24.37
CA LYS A 117 26.41 -30.92 24.01
C LYS A 117 25.86 -29.51 23.72
N PRO A 118 25.07 -29.34 22.65
CA PRO A 118 24.59 -28.02 22.24
C PRO A 118 23.64 -27.42 23.28
N GLU A 119 23.86 -26.16 23.62
CA GLU A 119 22.98 -25.36 24.49
C GLU A 119 21.95 -24.58 23.65
N TYR A 120 22.25 -24.36 22.36
CA TYR A 120 21.44 -23.62 21.41
C TYR A 120 21.26 -24.39 20.08
N ASP A 121 20.10 -24.19 19.44
CA ASP A 121 19.77 -24.73 18.11
C ASP A 121 19.06 -23.65 17.28
N ILE A 122 19.69 -23.25 16.18
CA ILE A 122 19.09 -22.36 15.17
C ILE A 122 18.38 -23.23 14.15
N VAL A 123 17.08 -23.04 13.99
CA VAL A 123 16.26 -23.79 13.04
C VAL A 123 15.78 -22.87 11.94
N THR A 124 16.20 -23.15 10.71
CA THR A 124 15.78 -22.45 9.50
C THR A 124 14.87 -23.35 8.68
N GLN A 125 13.66 -22.88 8.35
CA GLN A 125 12.63 -23.63 7.66
C GLN A 125 12.20 -22.89 6.38
N TRP A 126 12.35 -23.56 5.25
CA TRP A 126 11.76 -23.14 3.98
C TRP A 126 10.27 -23.47 3.97
N GLY A 127 9.48 -22.64 3.29
CA GLY A 127 8.03 -22.65 3.45
C GLY A 127 7.29 -23.94 3.08
N ASP A 128 6.55 -24.54 4.01
CA ASP A 128 5.79 -25.78 3.78
C ASP A 128 4.54 -25.60 2.87
N GLY A 129 4.40 -24.45 2.19
CA GLY A 129 3.22 -24.04 1.42
C GLY A 129 2.97 -24.88 0.17
N ALA A 130 1.68 -25.08 -0.16
CA ALA A 130 1.26 -25.75 -1.40
C ALA A 130 1.84 -25.03 -2.62
N ALA A 131 2.38 -25.80 -3.57
CA ALA A 131 3.04 -25.33 -4.77
C ALA A 131 2.37 -24.11 -5.47
N PRO A 132 3.16 -23.17 -6.03
CA PRO A 132 4.61 -23.23 -6.21
C PRO A 132 5.36 -22.94 -4.90
N TYR A 133 6.28 -23.84 -4.54
CA TYR A 133 7.14 -23.67 -3.37
C TYR A 133 7.94 -22.39 -3.57
N THR A 134 7.77 -21.43 -2.66
CA THR A 134 8.62 -20.25 -2.62
C THR A 134 10.01 -20.74 -2.22
N ASN A 135 11.04 -20.26 -2.90
CA ASN A 135 12.43 -20.55 -2.54
C ASN A 135 12.85 -19.85 -1.23
N ASP A 136 11.88 -19.20 -0.58
CA ASP A 136 12.05 -18.31 0.54
C ASP A 136 11.93 -19.08 1.86
N ILE A 137 12.81 -18.73 2.79
CA ILE A 137 12.80 -19.13 4.19
C ILE A 137 11.62 -18.44 4.86
N GLN A 138 10.68 -19.24 5.37
CA GLN A 138 9.50 -18.71 6.07
C GLN A 138 9.73 -18.51 7.56
N PHE A 139 10.73 -19.19 8.13
CA PHE A 139 10.94 -19.18 9.56
C PHE A 139 12.39 -19.46 9.92
N THR A 140 12.96 -18.62 10.79
CA THR A 140 14.24 -18.89 11.46
C THR A 140 14.10 -18.63 12.95
N GLY A 141 14.23 -19.68 13.76
CA GLY A 141 14.05 -19.62 15.21
C GLY A 141 15.31 -20.00 15.98
N LEU A 142 15.61 -19.27 17.06
CA LEU A 142 16.64 -19.65 18.02
C LEU A 142 16.00 -20.42 19.18
N ASN A 143 16.46 -21.64 19.41
CA ASN A 143 16.04 -22.49 20.52
C ASN A 143 17.16 -22.60 21.55
N ARG A 144 16.79 -22.68 22.83
CA ARG A 144 17.68 -22.89 23.95
C ARG A 144 17.30 -24.15 24.71
N TRP A 145 18.30 -24.94 25.07
CA TRP A 145 18.12 -26.08 25.93
C TRP A 145 17.93 -25.65 27.40
N VAL A 146 16.83 -26.08 28.01
CA VAL A 146 16.52 -25.85 29.42
C VAL A 146 16.01 -27.15 30.04
N THR A 147 16.80 -27.71 30.95
CA THR A 147 16.41 -28.82 31.85
C THR A 147 15.71 -30.00 31.14
N GLY A 148 16.32 -30.53 30.06
CA GLY A 148 15.78 -31.70 29.37
C GLY A 148 14.82 -31.38 28.22
N SER A 149 14.66 -30.11 27.85
CA SER A 149 13.77 -29.67 26.78
C SER A 149 14.34 -28.49 25.99
N TRP A 150 13.95 -28.37 24.72
CA TRP A 150 14.22 -27.21 23.89
C TRP A 150 13.08 -26.21 24.01
N ASN A 151 13.41 -24.95 24.26
CA ASN A 151 12.46 -23.84 24.24
C ASN A 151 12.89 -22.83 23.18
N GLN A 152 11.98 -22.46 22.28
CA GLN A 152 12.20 -21.34 21.38
C GLN A 152 12.27 -20.05 22.20
N ILE A 153 13.32 -19.25 21.99
CA ILE A 153 13.52 -17.99 22.71
C ILE A 153 13.25 -16.76 21.85
N MET A 154 13.43 -16.85 20.52
CA MET A 154 13.11 -15.77 19.59
C MET A 154 13.06 -16.25 18.13
N GLU A 155 12.58 -15.38 17.25
CA GLU A 155 12.80 -15.44 15.80
C GLU A 155 14.02 -14.57 15.45
N LEU A 156 14.84 -15.04 14.52
CA LEU A 156 16.07 -14.37 14.09
C LEU A 156 15.86 -13.62 12.78
N THR A 157 16.66 -12.58 12.58
CA THR A 157 16.78 -11.91 11.28
C THR A 157 17.51 -12.83 10.32
N ILE A 158 16.94 -12.99 9.13
CA ILE A 158 17.50 -13.77 8.03
C ILE A 158 17.23 -13.03 6.73
N ASP A 159 18.14 -13.18 5.77
CA ASP A 159 17.85 -12.89 4.37
C ASP A 159 18.34 -14.07 3.52
N ASP A 160 17.54 -14.41 2.52
CA ASP A 160 17.94 -15.33 1.46
C ASP A 160 17.90 -14.58 0.15
N GLY A 161 18.92 -14.78 -0.70
CA GLY A 161 19.12 -13.90 -1.86
C GLY A 161 18.14 -14.14 -3.00
N GLY A 162 16.86 -14.48 -2.73
CA GLY A 162 15.75 -14.56 -3.68
C GLY A 162 16.00 -15.40 -4.93
N GLY A 163 16.97 -16.33 -4.90
CA GLY A 163 17.44 -17.07 -6.07
C GLY A 163 18.92 -17.49 -6.03
N SER A 164 19.77 -16.82 -5.22
CA SER A 164 21.05 -17.39 -4.81
C SER A 164 20.84 -18.32 -3.63
N GLN A 165 21.28 -19.57 -3.74
CA GLN A 165 21.25 -20.59 -2.68
C GLN A 165 22.11 -20.22 -1.45
N TRP A 166 22.53 -18.95 -1.27
CA TRP A 166 23.31 -18.48 -0.13
C TRP A 166 22.37 -17.94 0.95
N THR A 167 22.64 -18.31 2.19
CA THR A 167 21.85 -17.94 3.35
C THR A 167 22.76 -17.34 4.41
N GLU A 168 22.32 -16.20 4.98
CA GLU A 168 23.03 -15.50 6.05
C GLU A 168 22.15 -15.36 7.28
N ILE A 169 22.70 -15.70 8.45
CA ILE A 169 21.99 -15.63 9.72
C ILE A 169 22.83 -14.82 10.70
N ALA A 170 22.25 -13.80 11.31
CA ALA A 170 22.86 -13.05 12.40
C ALA A 170 22.23 -13.43 13.74
N VAL A 171 23.07 -13.77 14.73
CA VAL A 171 22.66 -14.07 16.10
C VAL A 171 23.35 -13.10 17.05
N ARG A 172 22.58 -12.30 17.80
CA ARG A 172 23.20 -11.41 18.81
C ARG A 172 23.86 -12.26 19.88
N LYS A 173 25.09 -11.90 20.25
CA LYS A 173 25.82 -12.51 21.36
C LYS A 173 25.00 -12.43 22.65
N ALA A 174 24.25 -11.35 22.88
CA ALA A 174 23.38 -11.19 24.05
C ALA A 174 22.29 -12.27 24.19
N ASP A 175 21.78 -12.80 23.08
CA ASP A 175 20.70 -13.79 23.08
C ASP A 175 21.21 -15.21 23.43
N ILE A 176 22.52 -15.42 23.26
CA ILE A 176 23.22 -16.66 23.60
C ILE A 176 24.14 -16.51 24.82
N GLY A 177 23.79 -15.63 25.77
CA GLY A 177 24.50 -15.53 27.05
C GLY A 177 25.76 -14.65 27.04
N SER A 178 25.92 -13.81 26.02
CA SER A 178 27.02 -12.85 25.86
C SER A 178 28.41 -13.51 25.95
N PRO A 179 28.70 -14.53 25.13
CA PRO A 179 30.00 -15.18 25.17
C PRO A 179 31.10 -14.15 24.89
N ALA A 180 32.11 -14.12 25.76
CA ALA A 180 33.22 -13.19 25.64
C ALA A 180 34.11 -13.56 24.45
N ASN A 181 34.82 -12.57 23.91
CA ASN A 181 35.85 -12.82 22.90
C ASN A 181 36.89 -13.83 23.41
N GLY A 182 37.32 -14.74 22.54
CA GLY A 182 38.19 -15.87 22.87
C GLY A 182 37.45 -17.13 23.38
N VAL A 183 36.14 -17.07 23.62
CA VAL A 183 35.32 -18.28 23.86
C VAL A 183 35.30 -19.13 22.60
N VAL A 184 35.45 -20.45 22.77
CA VAL A 184 35.33 -21.42 21.68
C VAL A 184 33.88 -21.91 21.60
N LEU A 185 33.24 -21.65 20.47
CA LEU A 185 31.97 -22.23 20.08
C LEU A 185 32.20 -23.61 19.48
N ASN A 186 31.51 -24.63 19.99
CA ASN A 186 31.49 -25.95 19.35
C ASN A 186 30.23 -26.04 18.50
N LEU A 187 30.42 -26.07 17.19
CA LEU A 187 29.37 -25.93 16.19
C LEU A 187 29.17 -27.23 15.43
N SER A 188 27.91 -27.50 15.08
CA SER A 188 27.52 -28.57 14.16
C SER A 188 26.36 -28.08 13.31
N MET A 189 26.26 -28.54 12.07
CA MET A 189 25.13 -28.22 11.18
C MET A 189 24.59 -29.51 10.58
N TRP A 190 23.26 -29.63 10.50
CA TRP A 190 22.60 -30.76 9.87
C TRP A 190 21.29 -30.35 9.20
N LEU A 191 20.84 -31.17 8.25
CA LEU A 191 19.59 -30.97 7.52
C LEU A 191 18.61 -32.11 7.79
N ARG A 192 17.32 -31.79 7.74
CA ARG A 192 16.24 -32.77 7.68
C ARG A 192 15.13 -32.32 6.74
N PRO A 193 14.30 -33.24 6.24
CA PRO A 193 13.12 -32.86 5.49
C PRO A 193 12.07 -32.16 6.37
N ALA A 194 11.17 -31.40 5.73
CA ALA A 194 9.98 -30.85 6.36
C ALA A 194 9.16 -31.90 7.13
N TRP A 195 8.50 -31.46 8.20
CA TRP A 195 7.80 -32.35 9.14
C TRP A 195 6.69 -33.16 8.46
N ASN A 196 6.08 -32.60 7.43
CA ASN A 196 4.99 -33.22 6.68
C ASN A 196 5.45 -34.27 5.65
N LYS A 197 6.75 -34.53 5.49
CA LYS A 197 7.24 -35.58 4.58
C LYS A 197 6.83 -36.95 5.09
N ALA A 198 5.81 -37.53 4.47
CA ALA A 198 5.30 -38.86 4.80
C ALA A 198 6.41 -39.91 4.65
N GLY A 199 6.79 -40.53 5.77
CA GLY A 199 7.83 -41.54 5.83
C GLY A 199 9.19 -41.03 6.30
N GLY A 200 9.48 -39.72 6.25
CA GLY A 200 10.79 -39.16 6.63
C GLY A 200 11.02 -39.13 8.15
N ASN A 201 11.46 -40.23 8.73
CA ASN A 201 11.95 -40.29 10.11
C ASN A 201 13.48 -40.20 10.14
N CYS A 202 13.95 -38.95 10.13
CA CYS A 202 15.22 -38.40 10.61
C CYS A 202 16.55 -38.50 9.80
N CYS A 203 17.20 -37.33 9.76
CA CYS A 203 18.62 -36.95 9.63
C CYS A 203 19.69 -37.87 8.99
N LEU A 204 20.56 -37.23 8.20
CA LEU A 204 21.94 -37.65 7.86
C LEU A 204 22.77 -37.87 9.15
N PRO A 205 23.77 -38.79 9.21
CA PRO A 205 24.73 -39.06 8.14
C PRO A 205 24.55 -40.41 7.44
N ALA A 206 24.78 -40.37 6.11
CA ALA A 206 25.04 -41.44 5.15
C ALA A 206 24.61 -42.89 5.51
N ASP A 207 23.56 -43.37 4.84
CA ASP A 207 23.49 -44.77 4.41
C ASP A 207 24.01 -44.84 2.97
N GLU A 208 25.12 -45.56 2.76
CA GLU A 208 25.82 -45.66 1.48
C GLU A 208 25.05 -46.55 0.46
N ASP A 209 23.99 -47.25 0.89
CA ASP A 209 23.39 -48.35 0.12
C ASP A 209 21.97 -48.10 -0.45
N PHE A 210 21.33 -46.93 -0.22
CA PHE A 210 19.93 -46.71 -0.65
C PHE A 210 19.67 -45.41 -1.43
N PRO A 211 19.56 -45.46 -2.78
CA PRO A 211 19.20 -44.31 -3.61
C PRO A 211 17.74 -43.85 -3.50
N SER A 212 16.85 -44.57 -2.79
CA SER A 212 15.39 -44.35 -2.88
C SER A 212 14.70 -44.04 -1.55
N ASP A 213 15.42 -43.96 -0.44
CA ASP A 213 14.86 -43.73 0.89
C ASP A 213 15.94 -43.12 1.79
N TRP A 214 16.03 -41.79 1.80
CA TRP A 214 16.97 -41.04 2.61
C TRP A 214 16.18 -40.59 3.84
N ALA A 215 16.69 -40.92 5.05
CA ALA A 215 16.19 -40.49 6.37
C ALA A 215 15.08 -41.33 7.05
N ASN A 216 15.32 -42.64 7.28
CA ASN A 216 14.35 -43.54 7.96
C ASN A 216 14.82 -44.23 9.25
N THR A 217 16.05 -43.99 9.76
CA THR A 217 16.55 -44.66 10.98
C THR A 217 17.21 -43.71 11.97
N ALA A 218 17.17 -44.06 13.26
CA ALA A 218 17.74 -43.27 14.35
C ALA A 218 19.23 -42.99 14.13
N GLY A 219 19.59 -41.71 14.08
CA GLY A 219 20.97 -41.23 13.88
C GLY A 219 21.59 -40.69 15.17
N THR A 220 22.90 -40.89 15.32
CA THR A 220 23.69 -40.26 16.37
C THR A 220 24.64 -39.24 15.74
N PHE A 221 24.54 -37.98 16.17
CA PHE A 221 25.43 -36.90 15.74
C PHE A 221 26.51 -36.69 16.79
N ASP A 222 27.77 -36.89 16.39
CA ASP A 222 28.93 -36.76 17.27
C ASP A 222 29.99 -35.78 16.75
N GLN A 223 29.84 -35.27 15.52
CA GLN A 223 30.79 -34.34 14.91
C GLN A 223 30.50 -32.88 15.24
N GLN A 224 31.56 -32.16 15.63
CA GLN A 224 31.57 -30.71 15.82
C GLN A 224 32.90 -30.15 15.32
N PHE A 225 32.90 -28.87 14.97
CA PHE A 225 34.11 -28.09 14.80
C PHE A 225 34.12 -26.92 15.78
N ALA A 226 35.31 -26.37 16.01
CA ALA A 226 35.53 -25.30 16.96
C ALA A 226 35.70 -23.97 16.23
N TYR A 227 34.93 -22.96 16.60
CA TYR A 227 35.11 -21.57 16.18
C TYR A 227 35.47 -20.73 17.39
N THR A 228 36.60 -20.04 17.37
CA THR A 228 36.96 -19.13 18.48
C THR A 228 36.43 -17.75 18.16
N LEU A 229 35.56 -17.21 19.01
CA LEU A 229 35.09 -15.82 18.88
C LEU A 229 36.30 -14.91 18.85
N GLN A 230 36.41 -14.12 17.79
CA GLN A 230 37.56 -13.25 17.63
C GLN A 230 37.49 -12.14 18.68
N ALA A 231 38.65 -11.64 19.11
CA ALA A 231 38.66 -10.32 19.70
C ALA A 231 38.16 -9.38 18.61
N ALA A 232 37.09 -8.63 18.88
CA ALA A 232 36.67 -7.52 18.02
C ALA A 232 37.95 -6.81 17.60
N ILE A 233 38.28 -6.88 16.31
CA ILE A 233 39.33 -6.06 15.76
C ILE A 233 38.84 -4.66 16.12
N SER A 234 39.61 -3.92 16.92
CA SER A 234 39.28 -2.54 17.20
C SER A 234 39.09 -1.91 15.84
N ASP A 235 37.88 -1.47 15.55
CA ASP A 235 37.63 -0.74 14.34
C ASP A 235 38.61 0.42 14.34
N THR A 236 39.49 0.46 13.33
CA THR A 236 40.47 1.51 13.17
C THR A 236 40.27 2.25 11.86
N ASP A 237 39.27 1.84 11.10
CA ASP A 237 38.97 2.45 9.82
C ASP A 237 38.14 3.71 10.09
N PRO A 238 38.57 4.88 9.58
CA PRO A 238 37.76 6.08 9.71
C PRO A 238 36.43 5.96 8.96
N PRO A 239 35.32 6.47 9.52
CA PRO A 239 34.05 6.51 8.82
C PRO A 239 34.10 7.39 7.59
N GLY A 240 33.43 6.93 6.53
CA GLY A 240 33.33 7.61 5.25
C GLY A 240 31.92 8.10 4.92
N ILE A 241 31.83 8.91 3.86
CA ILE A 241 30.55 9.26 3.25
C ILE A 241 30.30 8.31 2.09
N ASP A 242 29.23 7.52 2.19
CA ASP A 242 28.78 6.68 1.08
C ASP A 242 28.17 7.54 -0.04
N HIS A 243 27.16 8.36 0.29
CA HIS A 243 26.58 9.29 -0.68
C HIS A 243 25.87 10.51 -0.04
N VAL A 244 25.58 11.50 -0.89
CA VAL A 244 24.77 12.66 -0.55
C VAL A 244 23.63 12.81 -1.55
N HIS A 245 22.44 13.05 -1.02
CA HIS A 245 21.23 13.21 -1.80
C HIS A 245 20.50 14.50 -1.42
N GLN A 246 19.99 15.25 -2.39
CA GLN A 246 19.14 16.41 -2.11
C GLN A 246 17.69 15.92 -1.98
N ILE A 247 17.06 16.11 -0.83
CA ILE A 247 15.71 15.57 -0.56
C ILE A 247 14.58 16.57 -0.89
N ASP A 248 14.86 17.88 -0.78
CA ASP A 248 13.96 18.93 -1.25
C ASP A 248 14.71 20.25 -1.50
N ARG A 249 13.98 21.36 -1.71
CA ARG A 249 14.53 22.69 -1.96
C ARG A 249 15.56 23.13 -0.90
N THR A 250 15.38 22.73 0.35
CA THR A 250 16.22 23.11 1.50
C THR A 250 16.87 21.92 2.21
N GLY A 251 16.56 20.69 1.84
CA GLY A 251 17.05 19.49 2.52
C GLY A 251 18.14 18.76 1.75
N ILE A 252 19.17 18.31 2.46
CA ILE A 252 20.05 17.24 2.01
C ILE A 252 20.05 16.10 3.01
N GLU A 253 20.39 14.93 2.51
CA GLU A 253 20.68 13.72 3.25
C GLU A 253 22.13 13.31 2.98
N ILE A 254 22.86 12.96 4.03
CA ILE A 254 24.20 12.39 3.96
C ILE A 254 24.12 10.99 4.56
N VAL A 255 24.55 9.99 3.79
CA VAL A 255 24.60 8.58 4.20
C VAL A 255 26.06 8.18 4.43
N PHE A 256 26.31 7.50 5.53
CA PHE A 256 27.62 7.01 5.95
C PHE A 256 27.76 5.54 5.57
N ASP A 257 28.99 5.09 5.33
CA ASP A 257 29.31 3.69 5.03
C ASP A 257 29.28 2.78 6.26
N GLU A 258 29.18 3.38 7.45
CA GLU A 258 29.08 2.66 8.72
C GLU A 258 28.24 3.39 9.80
N PRO A 259 27.93 2.74 10.94
CA PRO A 259 27.21 3.35 12.04
C PRO A 259 27.97 4.45 12.78
N MET A 260 27.35 5.63 12.87
CA MET A 260 27.88 6.84 13.48
C MET A 260 27.41 7.07 14.92
N ASP A 261 28.26 7.69 15.76
CA ASP A 261 27.82 8.26 17.03
C ASP A 261 27.04 9.57 16.77
N THR A 262 25.72 9.44 16.74
CA THR A 262 24.79 10.57 16.50
C THR A 262 24.92 11.73 17.50
N THR A 263 25.56 11.53 18.65
CA THR A 263 25.82 12.60 19.63
C THR A 263 26.90 13.56 19.15
N THR A 264 27.76 13.13 18.23
CA THR A 264 28.81 13.94 17.59
C THR A 264 28.28 14.79 16.42
N PHE A 265 27.04 14.57 15.97
CA PHE A 265 26.39 15.39 14.93
C PHE A 265 25.98 16.77 15.48
N LEU A 266 26.93 17.68 15.61
CA LEU A 266 26.74 19.06 16.05
C LEU A 266 26.83 20.02 14.87
N ALA A 267 26.06 21.11 14.87
CA ALA A 267 26.05 22.07 13.76
C ALA A 267 27.45 22.62 13.42
N GLY A 268 28.31 22.81 14.41
CA GLY A 268 29.69 23.27 14.22
C GLY A 268 30.63 22.26 13.55
N ASN A 269 30.19 21.00 13.43
CA ASN A 269 30.96 19.94 12.77
C ASN A 269 30.67 19.83 11.27
N PHE A 270 29.76 20.65 10.74
CA PHE A 270 29.44 20.72 9.31
C PHE A 270 29.85 22.09 8.79
N THR A 271 30.78 22.12 7.84
CA THR A 271 31.23 23.38 7.20
C THR A 271 30.66 23.47 5.78
N PRO A 272 29.47 24.04 5.60
CA PRO A 272 28.83 24.16 4.30
C PRO A 272 29.51 25.22 3.42
N THR A 273 29.59 24.97 2.11
CA THR A 273 30.01 25.95 1.10
C THR A 273 28.89 26.14 0.08
N GLY A 274 28.51 27.39 -0.16
CA GLY A 274 27.42 27.76 -1.08
C GLY A 274 26.03 27.79 -0.45
N TRP A 275 25.87 27.34 0.79
CA TRP A 275 24.60 27.31 1.52
C TRP A 275 24.82 27.60 3.01
N THR A 276 23.73 27.78 3.78
CA THR A 276 23.80 28.07 5.22
C THR A 276 23.04 26.99 6.00
N PHE A 277 23.73 26.31 6.91
CA PHE A 277 23.14 25.33 7.81
C PHE A 277 22.09 25.99 8.73
N THR A 278 20.91 25.39 8.86
CA THR A 278 19.82 25.89 9.73
C THR A 278 19.40 24.90 10.81
N GLY A 279 19.68 23.61 10.64
CA GLY A 279 19.35 22.59 11.62
C GLY A 279 19.41 21.19 11.05
N PHE A 280 19.31 20.20 11.94
CA PHE A 280 19.09 18.80 11.57
C PHE A 280 17.59 18.54 11.45
N ARG A 281 17.19 17.76 10.45
CA ARG A 281 15.83 17.24 10.28
C ARG A 281 15.65 15.93 11.02
N TYR A 282 16.64 15.06 10.91
CA TYR A 282 16.72 13.77 11.58
C TYR A 282 18.18 13.33 11.69
N LYS A 283 18.42 12.37 12.58
CA LYS A 283 19.70 11.72 12.83
C LYS A 283 19.45 10.25 13.09
N THR A 284 20.05 9.38 12.30
CA THR A 284 20.11 7.93 12.54
C THR A 284 21.58 7.54 12.64
N SER A 285 21.88 6.28 12.96
CA SER A 285 23.26 5.80 12.98
C SER A 285 23.94 5.95 11.61
N ASN A 286 23.24 5.74 10.50
CA ASN A 286 23.89 5.70 9.19
C ASN A 286 23.52 6.90 8.31
N THR A 287 22.71 7.84 8.82
CA THR A 287 22.15 8.91 7.99
C THR A 287 21.89 10.19 8.78
N VAL A 288 22.17 11.34 8.15
CA VAL A 288 21.80 12.65 8.69
C VAL A 288 21.09 13.51 7.65
N GLY A 289 19.89 13.97 8.02
CA GLY A 289 19.14 14.95 7.24
C GLY A 289 19.42 16.36 7.72
N ILE A 290 19.80 17.27 6.83
CA ILE A 290 20.19 18.65 7.14
C ILE A 290 19.33 19.66 6.38
N SER A 291 18.94 20.75 7.04
CA SER A 291 18.23 21.88 6.44
C SER A 291 19.16 23.05 6.12
N ALA A 292 18.95 23.65 4.95
CA ALA A 292 19.58 24.86 4.45
C ALA A 292 18.64 26.07 4.52
N ALA A 293 19.21 27.27 4.68
CA ALA A 293 18.44 28.51 4.62
C ALA A 293 17.91 28.79 3.20
N PRO A 294 16.75 29.47 3.06
CA PRO A 294 16.29 29.98 1.77
C PRO A 294 17.36 30.84 1.06
N PRO A 295 17.46 30.79 -0.28
CA PRO A 295 16.50 30.18 -1.23
C PRO A 295 16.64 28.66 -1.40
N GLY A 296 17.51 28.01 -0.62
CA GLY A 296 17.79 26.58 -0.75
C GLY A 296 18.73 26.26 -1.91
N PHE A 297 18.79 25.00 -2.31
CA PHE A 297 19.70 24.51 -3.35
C PHE A 297 19.12 24.73 -4.75
N GLN A 298 19.83 25.54 -5.54
CA GLN A 298 19.43 25.97 -6.88
C GLN A 298 19.95 25.03 -7.95
N MET A 299 19.16 24.86 -9.02
CA MET A 299 19.52 24.02 -10.17
C MET A 299 20.86 24.45 -10.76
N GLY A 300 21.78 23.49 -10.93
CA GLY A 300 23.09 23.69 -11.56
C GLY A 300 24.15 24.38 -10.70
N THR A 301 23.84 24.75 -9.44
CA THR A 301 24.84 25.33 -8.52
C THR A 301 25.56 24.22 -7.78
N VAL A 302 26.89 24.28 -7.69
CA VAL A 302 27.68 23.31 -6.92
C VAL A 302 27.71 23.74 -5.45
N TYR A 303 27.36 22.80 -4.57
CA TYR A 303 27.41 22.94 -3.13
C TYR A 303 28.41 21.92 -2.58
N SER A 304 28.96 22.20 -1.40
CA SER A 304 29.74 21.19 -0.68
C SER A 304 29.53 21.31 0.82
N VAL A 305 29.93 20.25 1.52
CA VAL A 305 30.04 20.23 2.98
C VAL A 305 31.32 19.48 3.35
N VAL A 306 32.10 20.08 4.25
CA VAL A 306 33.26 19.43 4.85
C VAL A 306 32.84 19.00 6.26
N LEU A 307 32.99 17.71 6.54
CA LEU A 307 32.71 17.14 7.86
C LEU A 307 33.95 17.29 8.74
N SER A 308 33.74 17.66 10.00
CA SER A 308 34.81 17.81 10.98
C SER A 308 35.27 16.45 11.51
N SER A 309 36.54 16.34 11.87
CA SER A 309 37.10 15.17 12.58
C SER A 309 36.57 15.01 14.01
N ALA A 310 35.65 15.86 14.43
CA ALA A 310 34.92 15.72 15.70
C ALA A 310 33.63 14.89 15.53
N ILE A 311 33.31 14.47 14.31
CA ILE A 311 32.30 13.44 14.03
C ILE A 311 33.00 12.09 14.15
N GLU A 312 32.42 11.19 14.92
CA GLU A 312 32.99 9.88 15.21
C GLU A 312 31.98 8.78 14.87
N ASP A 313 32.47 7.61 14.48
CA ASP A 313 31.69 6.38 14.41
C ASP A 313 31.32 5.88 15.83
N VAL A 314 30.60 4.77 15.93
CA VAL A 314 30.29 4.14 17.24
C VAL A 314 31.52 3.53 17.93
N ALA A 315 32.62 3.32 17.21
CA ALA A 315 33.89 2.81 17.72
C ALA A 315 34.84 3.92 18.22
N GLY A 316 34.50 5.19 17.97
CA GLY A 316 35.29 6.37 18.30
C GLY A 316 36.35 6.74 17.26
N ASN A 317 36.30 6.20 16.05
CA ASN A 317 37.15 6.66 14.95
C ASN A 317 36.57 7.96 14.38
N SER A 318 37.46 8.93 14.14
CA SER A 318 37.07 10.24 13.63
C SER A 318 37.02 10.24 12.10
N MET A 319 36.04 10.93 11.50
CA MET A 319 36.07 11.28 10.07
C MET A 319 37.40 11.96 9.72
N ASP A 320 37.92 11.76 8.51
CA ASP A 320 39.03 12.52 7.93
C ASP A 320 38.51 13.68 7.06
N PRO A 321 38.57 14.95 7.51
CA PRO A 321 38.07 16.09 6.73
C PRO A 321 38.76 16.29 5.38
N ALA A 322 39.93 15.71 5.16
CA ALA A 322 40.65 15.78 3.88
C ALA A 322 40.02 14.88 2.81
N ASP A 323 39.52 13.73 3.22
CA ASP A 323 38.96 12.71 2.33
C ASP A 323 37.43 12.71 2.38
N ASP A 324 36.83 13.05 3.52
CA ASP A 324 35.38 13.02 3.79
C ASP A 324 34.70 14.38 3.58
N SER A 325 35.07 15.00 2.46
CA SER A 325 34.33 16.13 1.93
C SER A 325 33.53 15.70 0.71
N THR A 326 32.30 16.21 0.62
CA THR A 326 31.41 15.86 -0.48
C THR A 326 30.87 17.11 -1.14
N SER A 327 30.70 17.03 -2.46
CA SER A 327 30.15 18.08 -3.29
C SER A 327 29.10 17.52 -4.22
N TRP A 328 28.01 18.26 -4.39
CA TRP A 328 26.92 17.89 -5.28
C TRP A 328 26.48 19.11 -6.09
N THR A 329 25.80 18.86 -7.20
CA THR A 329 25.14 19.92 -7.97
C THR A 329 23.68 19.96 -7.55
N GLY A 330 23.19 21.12 -7.13
CA GLY A 330 21.79 21.29 -6.78
C GLY A 330 20.90 20.95 -7.98
N VAL A 331 19.86 20.15 -7.73
CA VAL A 331 18.92 19.74 -8.78
C VAL A 331 17.81 20.76 -9.00
N GLY A 332 17.56 21.62 -8.00
CA GLY A 332 16.42 22.54 -7.99
C GLY A 332 15.09 21.80 -7.84
N TYR A 333 14.08 22.52 -7.37
CA TYR A 333 12.73 21.98 -7.18
C TYR A 333 11.68 22.97 -7.67
N ALA A 334 10.68 22.46 -8.37
CA ALA A 334 9.44 23.15 -8.68
C ALA A 334 8.31 22.58 -7.81
N ASP A 335 7.49 23.44 -7.23
CA ASP A 335 6.29 23.02 -6.53
C ASP A 335 5.19 22.73 -7.57
N VAL A 336 4.76 21.47 -7.65
CA VAL A 336 3.65 21.05 -8.51
C VAL A 336 2.40 20.97 -7.66
N THR A 337 1.42 21.83 -7.95
CA THR A 337 0.11 21.79 -7.33
C THR A 337 -0.78 20.84 -8.12
N PHE A 338 -1.08 19.69 -7.52
CA PHE A 338 -2.05 18.72 -8.04
C PHE A 338 -3.44 19.10 -7.56
N LEU A 339 -4.38 19.23 -8.50
CA LEU A 339 -5.78 19.57 -8.27
C LEU A 339 -6.67 18.41 -8.73
N CYS A 340 -7.49 17.86 -7.85
CA CYS A 340 -8.49 16.86 -8.20
C CYS A 340 -9.89 17.38 -7.87
N ILE A 341 -10.76 17.46 -8.88
CA ILE A 341 -12.13 17.95 -8.72
C ILE A 341 -13.06 16.74 -8.74
N ASP A 342 -13.72 16.45 -7.62
CA ASP A 342 -14.80 15.47 -7.55
C ASP A 342 -16.15 16.18 -7.72
N ALA A 343 -16.60 16.32 -8.96
CA ALA A 343 -17.86 16.99 -9.28
C ALA A 343 -19.09 16.28 -8.70
N SER A 344 -18.96 14.98 -8.40
CA SER A 344 -20.06 14.16 -7.87
C SER A 344 -20.21 14.28 -6.35
N ALA A 345 -19.20 14.85 -5.67
CA ALA A 345 -19.13 14.94 -4.22
C ALA A 345 -19.30 13.57 -3.51
N THR A 346 -18.85 12.48 -4.14
CA THR A 346 -18.98 11.12 -3.61
C THR A 346 -17.76 10.65 -2.83
N HIS A 347 -16.63 11.37 -2.92
CA HIS A 347 -15.39 11.02 -2.25
C HIS A 347 -15.10 12.01 -1.14
N ASP A 348 -14.84 11.48 0.06
CA ASP A 348 -14.36 12.23 1.22
C ASP A 348 -12.82 12.22 1.32
N THR A 349 -12.18 11.23 0.68
CA THR A 349 -10.73 11.01 0.70
C THR A 349 -10.22 10.73 -0.70
N ILE A 350 -9.22 11.49 -1.15
CA ILE A 350 -8.50 11.25 -2.41
C ILE A 350 -7.01 11.10 -2.14
N LEU A 351 -6.42 10.07 -2.72
CA LEU A 351 -4.98 9.83 -2.77
C LEU A 351 -4.47 10.15 -4.17
N PHE A 352 -3.32 10.80 -4.32
CA PHE A 352 -2.62 10.90 -5.61
C PHE A 352 -1.39 9.99 -5.64
N LYS A 353 -1.00 9.57 -6.85
CA LYS A 353 0.20 8.80 -7.17
C LYS A 353 0.75 9.32 -8.50
N GLY A 354 2.04 9.20 -8.74
CA GLY A 354 2.60 9.53 -10.06
C GLY A 354 3.91 8.84 -10.38
N SER A 355 4.41 9.13 -11.58
CA SER A 355 5.67 8.63 -12.12
C SER A 355 6.86 9.37 -11.51
N PHE A 356 6.93 9.37 -10.18
CA PHE A 356 8.01 9.93 -9.40
C PHE A 356 8.37 8.99 -8.24
N ASN A 357 9.65 8.99 -7.85
CA ASN A 357 10.13 8.20 -6.72
C ASN A 357 9.99 8.98 -5.40
N PHE A 358 10.44 8.38 -4.29
CA PHE A 358 10.46 9.00 -2.97
C PHE A 358 11.33 10.27 -2.91
N TYR A 359 12.31 10.39 -3.81
CA TYR A 359 13.19 11.54 -3.96
C TYR A 359 12.64 12.63 -4.88
N HIS A 360 11.39 12.46 -5.33
CA HIS A 360 10.67 13.37 -6.22
C HIS A 360 11.27 13.52 -7.62
N GLU A 361 12.11 12.58 -8.03
CA GLU A 361 12.65 12.47 -9.38
C GLU A 361 11.72 11.67 -10.26
N TYR A 362 11.84 11.83 -11.59
CA TYR A 362 11.07 11.02 -12.52
C TYR A 362 11.35 9.53 -12.34
N ASP A 363 10.28 8.75 -12.22
CA ASP A 363 10.33 7.30 -12.11
C ASP A 363 9.17 6.65 -12.87
N ALA A 364 9.50 5.94 -13.95
CA ALA A 364 8.52 5.23 -14.76
C ALA A 364 7.81 4.08 -14.01
N PHE A 365 8.33 3.64 -12.87
CA PHE A 365 7.78 2.54 -12.07
C PHE A 365 6.82 3.01 -10.96
N TRP A 366 6.62 4.32 -10.79
CA TRP A 366 5.70 4.90 -9.80
C TRP A 366 6.00 4.43 -8.36
N SER A 367 7.27 4.41 -7.98
CA SER A 367 7.74 3.92 -6.68
C SER A 367 7.55 4.89 -5.50
N GLY A 368 7.16 6.15 -5.75
CA GLY A 368 6.97 7.16 -4.69
C GLY A 368 5.82 6.91 -3.71
N GLY A 369 4.97 5.93 -3.99
CA GLY A 369 3.84 5.57 -3.12
C GLY A 369 2.61 6.49 -3.28
N SER A 370 1.58 6.21 -2.46
CA SER A 370 0.32 6.96 -2.43
C SER A 370 0.38 8.13 -1.46
N HIS A 371 -0.35 9.19 -1.75
CA HIS A 371 -0.25 10.43 -1.00
C HIS A 371 -1.61 11.11 -0.86
N LEU A 372 -2.03 11.44 0.36
CA LEU A 372 -3.30 12.14 0.63
C LEU A 372 -3.36 13.53 -0.02
N MET A 373 -4.49 13.85 -0.67
CA MET A 373 -4.88 15.19 -1.09
C MET A 373 -5.90 15.78 -0.10
N TYR A 374 -6.05 17.11 -0.08
CA TYR A 374 -6.78 17.84 0.95
C TYR A 374 -7.87 18.76 0.37
N ASP A 375 -9.08 18.68 0.93
CA ASP A 375 -10.23 19.59 0.72
C ASP A 375 -10.56 20.29 2.05
N ASP A 376 -9.58 20.99 2.61
CA ASP A 376 -9.60 21.52 3.98
C ASP A 376 -9.23 23.01 4.09
N GLY A 377 -9.10 23.71 2.96
CA GLY A 377 -8.63 25.09 2.87
C GLY A 377 -7.12 25.25 3.10
N THR A 378 -6.35 24.16 3.01
CA THR A 378 -4.88 24.14 3.14
C THR A 378 -4.22 23.39 1.98
N HIS A 379 -2.88 23.29 1.96
CA HIS A 379 -2.12 22.56 0.93
C HIS A 379 -2.38 22.95 -0.55
N GLY A 380 -2.89 24.17 -0.78
CA GLY A 380 -3.24 24.68 -2.09
C GLY A 380 -4.76 24.82 -2.30
N ASP A 381 -5.57 24.25 -1.41
CA ASP A 381 -7.02 24.35 -1.44
C ASP A 381 -7.47 25.72 -0.94
N VAL A 382 -8.39 26.32 -1.69
CA VAL A 382 -8.92 27.66 -1.45
C VAL A 382 -10.20 27.62 -0.61
N ALA A 383 -10.98 26.53 -0.67
CA ALA A 383 -12.30 26.46 -0.05
C ALA A 383 -12.62 25.06 0.48
N THR A 384 -12.64 24.93 1.81
CA THR A 384 -12.99 23.69 2.51
C THR A 384 -14.37 23.16 2.13
N GLY A 385 -14.43 21.86 1.81
CA GLY A 385 -15.66 21.11 1.57
C GLY A 385 -16.31 21.41 0.22
N ASP A 386 -15.54 21.90 -0.75
CA ASP A 386 -16.01 22.15 -2.11
C ASP A 386 -15.73 20.98 -3.07
N HIS A 387 -15.22 19.86 -2.54
CA HIS A 387 -14.81 18.66 -3.27
C HIS A 387 -13.71 18.92 -4.31
N THR A 388 -12.89 19.95 -4.06
CA THR A 388 -11.67 20.23 -4.79
C THR A 388 -10.45 19.90 -3.93
N PHE A 389 -9.89 18.72 -4.16
CA PHE A 389 -8.76 18.21 -3.41
C PHE A 389 -7.45 18.75 -3.99
N THR A 390 -6.54 19.17 -3.11
CA THR A 390 -5.24 19.71 -3.51
C THR A 390 -4.07 19.02 -2.81
N ARG A 391 -2.93 19.02 -3.51
CA ARG A 391 -1.63 18.75 -2.88
C ARG A 391 -0.53 19.48 -3.61
N ILE A 392 0.29 20.21 -2.87
CA ILE A 392 1.57 20.72 -3.36
C ILE A 392 2.64 19.65 -3.14
N TRP A 393 3.35 19.29 -4.20
CA TRP A 393 4.44 18.32 -4.17
C TRP A 393 5.69 18.92 -4.81
N PRO A 394 6.82 19.01 -4.08
CA PRO A 394 8.07 19.48 -4.67
C PRO A 394 8.59 18.40 -5.62
N MET A 395 8.98 18.78 -6.84
CA MET A 395 9.47 17.84 -7.85
C MET A 395 10.77 18.31 -8.48
N VAL A 396 11.64 17.34 -8.80
CA VAL A 396 12.91 17.60 -9.50
C VAL A 396 12.63 17.77 -10.99
N PRO A 397 12.99 18.92 -11.61
CA PRO A 397 12.82 19.12 -13.04
C PRO A 397 13.65 18.13 -13.86
N ASN A 398 13.08 17.57 -14.92
CA ASN A 398 13.74 16.58 -15.77
C ASN A 398 14.08 17.11 -17.17
N GLY A 399 14.17 18.43 -17.31
CA GLY A 399 14.37 19.08 -18.62
C GLY A 399 13.16 18.98 -19.54
N GLY A 400 12.01 18.54 -19.02
CA GLY A 400 10.73 18.51 -19.71
C GLY A 400 10.46 17.21 -20.46
N THR A 401 11.37 16.25 -20.40
CA THR A 401 11.22 14.92 -21.00
C THR A 401 11.91 13.86 -20.14
N PRO A 402 11.28 12.69 -19.91
CA PRO A 402 9.91 12.31 -20.28
C PRO A 402 8.85 13.15 -19.55
N ASN A 403 7.59 13.09 -20.00
CA ASN A 403 6.52 13.72 -19.23
C ASN A 403 6.30 12.93 -17.95
N PHE A 404 6.02 13.63 -16.86
CA PHE A 404 5.49 13.00 -15.66
C PHE A 404 4.04 12.61 -15.92
N GLU A 405 3.66 11.45 -15.41
CA GLU A 405 2.28 10.99 -15.34
C GLU A 405 1.83 10.97 -13.88
N TRP A 406 0.53 11.16 -13.66
CA TRP A 406 -0.05 11.04 -12.33
C TRP A 406 -1.49 10.57 -12.43
N GLY A 407 -2.04 10.15 -11.29
CA GLY A 407 -3.43 9.78 -11.17
C GLY A 407 -3.88 9.85 -9.72
N VAL A 408 -5.17 9.56 -9.55
CA VAL A 408 -5.86 9.65 -8.27
C VAL A 408 -6.58 8.35 -7.95
N ARG A 409 -6.68 8.06 -6.65
CA ARG A 409 -7.31 6.88 -6.08
C ARG A 409 -8.20 7.27 -4.90
N ASP A 410 -9.21 6.45 -4.62
CA ASP A 410 -10.01 6.57 -3.40
C ASP A 410 -9.29 5.93 -2.19
N GLU A 411 -9.96 5.94 -1.02
CA GLU A 411 -9.49 5.31 0.21
C GLU A 411 -9.43 3.76 0.16
N PHE A 412 -10.02 3.15 -0.86
CA PHE A 412 -10.02 1.71 -1.10
C PHE A 412 -9.01 1.27 -2.16
N ASP A 413 -8.13 2.19 -2.59
CA ASP A 413 -7.09 1.98 -3.60
C ASP A 413 -7.63 1.76 -5.04
N ASN A 414 -8.89 2.12 -5.32
CA ASN A 414 -9.45 2.10 -6.66
C ASN A 414 -8.99 3.33 -7.45
N TRP A 415 -8.62 3.14 -8.72
CA TRP A 415 -8.28 4.25 -9.62
C TRP A 415 -9.51 5.04 -10.04
N LEU A 416 -9.46 6.36 -9.83
CA LEU A 416 -10.51 7.30 -10.22
C LEU A 416 -10.23 7.97 -11.58
N VAL A 417 -9.05 7.70 -12.16
CA VAL A 417 -8.70 8.15 -13.52
C VAL A 417 -9.34 7.24 -14.55
N ILE A 418 -10.22 7.81 -15.38
CA ILE A 418 -10.82 7.14 -16.54
C ILE A 418 -10.10 7.57 -17.81
N GLY A 419 -9.48 6.61 -18.51
CA GLY A 419 -8.74 6.84 -19.74
C GLY A 419 -7.22 6.92 -19.52
N PRO A 420 -6.48 7.62 -20.41
CA PRO A 420 -5.04 7.84 -20.24
C PRO A 420 -4.72 8.66 -18.97
N ASN A 421 -3.59 8.36 -18.34
CA ASN A 421 -3.12 9.13 -17.19
C ASN A 421 -2.92 10.61 -17.56
N PRO A 422 -3.38 11.55 -16.72
CA PRO A 422 -2.92 12.93 -16.75
C PRO A 422 -1.40 13.00 -16.81
N SER A 423 -0.86 13.85 -17.69
CA SER A 423 0.58 14.04 -17.84
C SER A 423 0.97 15.52 -17.94
N PHE A 424 2.19 15.84 -17.53
CA PHE A 424 2.75 17.18 -17.58
C PHE A 424 4.26 17.18 -17.83
N SER A 425 4.78 18.32 -18.26
CA SER A 425 6.22 18.54 -18.49
C SER A 425 6.76 19.47 -17.43
N LEU A 426 7.95 19.16 -16.89
CA LEU A 426 8.62 19.96 -15.87
C LEU A 426 10.04 20.34 -16.34
N PRO A 427 10.16 21.35 -17.23
CA PRO A 427 11.43 21.69 -17.86
C PRO A 427 12.41 22.43 -16.96
N ASP A 428 11.92 23.12 -15.94
CA ASP A 428 12.70 23.98 -15.06
C ASP A 428 12.07 24.05 -13.65
N THR A 429 12.57 24.96 -12.82
CA THR A 429 12.18 25.12 -11.42
C THR A 429 10.94 26.00 -11.22
N ASN A 430 10.20 26.35 -12.28
CA ASN A 430 8.97 27.11 -12.13
C ASN A 430 7.85 26.22 -11.59
N ASP A 431 7.18 26.72 -10.54
CA ASP A 431 6.01 26.07 -9.96
C ASP A 431 4.87 26.01 -11.00
N ILE A 432 4.10 24.91 -10.99
CA ILE A 432 2.99 24.70 -11.93
C ILE A 432 1.76 24.14 -11.21
N THR A 433 0.60 24.26 -11.86
CA THR A 433 -0.65 23.62 -11.42
C THR A 433 -1.14 22.67 -12.50
N VAL A 434 -1.48 21.45 -12.10
CA VAL A 434 -2.06 20.42 -12.96
C VAL A 434 -3.38 19.96 -12.35
N SER A 435 -4.37 19.66 -13.19
CA SER A 435 -5.71 19.34 -12.74
C SER A 435 -6.30 18.11 -13.40
N TYR A 436 -7.08 17.35 -12.64
CA TYR A 436 -7.93 16.27 -13.13
C TYR A 436 -9.34 16.41 -12.54
N THR A 437 -10.37 16.29 -13.37
CA THR A 437 -11.77 16.24 -12.91
C THR A 437 -12.23 14.79 -13.01
N ILE A 438 -12.65 14.21 -11.88
CA ILE A 438 -13.22 12.87 -11.83
C ILE A 438 -14.53 12.91 -12.62
N PRO A 439 -14.70 12.07 -13.66
CA PRO A 439 -15.96 12.01 -14.38
C PRO A 439 -17.09 11.54 -13.46
N ASP A 440 -18.22 12.25 -13.47
CA ASP A 440 -19.41 11.80 -12.77
C ASP A 440 -20.13 10.71 -13.58
N VAL A 441 -19.71 9.47 -13.34
CA VAL A 441 -20.23 8.28 -14.01
C VAL A 441 -20.71 7.22 -13.01
N THR A 442 -21.54 6.31 -13.49
CA THR A 442 -21.98 5.14 -12.72
C THR A 442 -20.87 4.10 -12.61
N HIS A 443 -20.81 3.40 -11.49
CA HIS A 443 -19.92 2.27 -11.24
C HIS A 443 -20.62 0.93 -11.51
N ASN A 444 -21.94 0.87 -11.30
CA ASN A 444 -22.74 -0.31 -11.59
C ASN A 444 -23.67 -0.07 -12.78
N PRO A 445 -24.01 -1.13 -13.56
CA PRO A 445 -25.07 -1.02 -14.54
C PRO A 445 -26.42 -0.80 -13.86
N VAL A 446 -27.24 0.08 -14.43
CA VAL A 446 -28.58 0.42 -13.92
C VAL A 446 -29.62 0.23 -15.02
N ASP A 447 -30.66 -0.56 -14.73
CA ASP A 447 -31.84 -0.68 -15.58
C ASP A 447 -32.87 0.38 -15.20
N VAL A 448 -33.04 1.39 -16.06
CA VAL A 448 -33.98 2.50 -15.83
C VAL A 448 -35.28 2.23 -16.56
N THR A 449 -36.38 2.19 -15.82
CA THR A 449 -37.74 2.02 -16.36
C THR A 449 -38.44 3.37 -16.48
N PHE A 450 -38.77 3.71 -17.73
CA PHE A 450 -39.55 4.87 -18.12
C PHE A 450 -40.99 4.45 -18.32
N THR A 451 -41.94 5.12 -17.67
CA THR A 451 -43.38 4.89 -17.88
C THR A 451 -44.08 6.21 -18.16
N VAL A 452 -44.85 6.28 -19.24
CA VAL A 452 -45.64 7.45 -19.61
C VAL A 452 -47.12 7.11 -19.75
N ASP A 453 -47.96 7.88 -19.10
CA ASP A 453 -49.41 7.86 -19.23
C ASP A 453 -49.83 8.72 -20.44
N MET A 454 -50.63 8.11 -21.32
CA MET A 454 -51.17 8.74 -22.51
C MET A 454 -52.70 8.79 -22.53
N GLN A 455 -53.39 8.34 -21.47
CA GLN A 455 -54.86 8.22 -21.43
C GLN A 455 -55.59 9.55 -21.68
N PHE A 456 -54.94 10.67 -21.40
CA PHE A 456 -55.52 12.01 -21.47
C PHE A 456 -55.15 12.78 -22.73
N ILE A 457 -54.43 12.15 -23.65
CA ILE A 457 -54.11 12.74 -24.95
C ILE A 457 -55.25 12.38 -25.92
N PRO A 458 -56.04 13.36 -26.42
CA PRO A 458 -57.18 13.11 -27.30
C PRO A 458 -56.71 12.89 -28.75
N ALA A 459 -55.77 11.98 -28.97
CA ALA A 459 -55.19 11.68 -30.27
C ALA A 459 -55.03 10.16 -30.44
N THR A 460 -55.01 9.70 -31.70
CA THR A 460 -54.63 8.33 -32.01
C THR A 460 -53.13 8.15 -31.81
N ILE A 461 -52.73 7.10 -31.08
CA ILE A 461 -51.34 6.79 -30.78
C ILE A 461 -50.97 5.50 -31.52
N ASP A 462 -50.17 5.61 -32.57
CA ASP A 462 -49.67 4.41 -33.28
C ASP A 462 -48.59 3.72 -32.44
N SER A 463 -47.68 4.51 -31.87
CA SER A 463 -46.65 4.04 -30.93
C SER A 463 -46.10 5.19 -30.10
N MET A 464 -45.44 4.84 -28.99
CA MET A 464 -44.63 5.76 -28.19
C MET A 464 -43.16 5.42 -28.36
N MET A 465 -42.31 6.43 -28.45
CA MET A 465 -40.87 6.29 -28.41
C MET A 465 -40.27 7.12 -27.27
N LEU A 466 -39.07 6.71 -26.85
CA LEU A 466 -38.24 7.37 -25.87
C LEU A 466 -36.95 7.83 -26.56
N ALA A 467 -36.58 9.09 -26.36
CA ALA A 467 -35.31 9.63 -26.82
C ALA A 467 -34.67 10.46 -25.71
N GLY A 468 -33.35 10.47 -25.66
CA GLY A 468 -32.56 11.23 -24.70
C GLY A 468 -31.09 11.31 -25.07
N SER A 469 -30.28 11.79 -24.13
CA SER A 469 -28.82 11.87 -24.26
C SER A 469 -28.18 10.49 -24.53
N PHE A 470 -28.82 9.41 -24.07
CA PHE A 470 -28.42 8.02 -24.30
C PHE A 470 -28.87 7.43 -25.66
N THR A 471 -29.53 8.22 -26.50
CA THR A 471 -29.98 7.81 -27.86
C THR A 471 -29.61 8.82 -28.95
N ASP A 472 -28.72 9.77 -28.64
CA ASP A 472 -28.38 10.92 -29.49
C ASP A 472 -29.63 11.67 -29.98
N TRP A 473 -30.54 11.97 -29.04
CA TRP A 473 -31.75 12.80 -29.27
C TRP A 473 -32.61 12.41 -30.48
N GLY A 474 -32.76 11.10 -30.73
CA GLY A 474 -33.66 10.59 -31.77
C GLY A 474 -32.98 10.20 -33.08
N THR A 475 -31.65 10.09 -33.10
CA THR A 475 -30.95 9.33 -34.16
C THR A 475 -31.38 7.86 -34.12
N ASN A 476 -31.57 7.31 -32.92
CA ASN A 476 -32.05 5.94 -32.68
C ASN A 476 -33.05 5.89 -31.50
N PRO A 477 -34.27 6.45 -31.65
CA PRO A 477 -35.24 6.48 -30.55
C PRO A 477 -35.70 5.05 -30.22
N VAL A 478 -35.96 4.81 -28.93
CA VAL A 478 -36.34 3.48 -28.44
C VAL A 478 -37.85 3.34 -28.43
N THR A 479 -38.40 2.34 -29.11
CA THR A 479 -39.84 2.06 -29.08
C THR A 479 -40.27 1.53 -27.71
N MET A 480 -41.33 2.12 -27.15
CA MET A 480 -41.93 1.72 -25.88
C MET A 480 -43.04 0.68 -26.09
N THR A 481 -43.24 -0.18 -25.08
CA THR A 481 -44.28 -1.21 -25.08
C THR A 481 -45.59 -0.62 -24.53
N ASN A 482 -46.71 -0.84 -25.23
CA ASN A 482 -48.05 -0.51 -24.72
C ASN A 482 -48.47 -1.53 -23.66
N ASN A 483 -48.79 -1.06 -22.45
CA ASN A 483 -49.17 -1.91 -21.31
C ASN A 483 -50.66 -2.32 -21.32
N LEU A 484 -51.42 -1.90 -22.35
CA LEU A 484 -52.86 -2.15 -22.53
C LEU A 484 -53.78 -1.49 -21.50
N ASP A 485 -53.23 -0.56 -20.72
CA ASP A 485 -53.94 0.25 -19.74
C ASP A 485 -53.81 1.75 -20.07
N GLY A 486 -53.42 2.11 -21.30
CA GLY A 486 -53.19 3.50 -21.69
C GLY A 486 -51.84 4.08 -21.25
N THR A 487 -51.00 3.29 -20.58
CA THR A 487 -49.60 3.62 -20.32
C THR A 487 -48.65 2.90 -21.29
N TYR A 488 -47.47 3.48 -21.48
CA TYR A 488 -46.39 2.90 -22.27
C TYR A 488 -45.14 2.83 -21.40
N SER A 489 -44.42 1.72 -21.44
CA SER A 489 -43.19 1.54 -20.67
C SER A 489 -42.01 1.04 -21.50
N ARG A 490 -40.81 1.39 -21.05
CA ARG A 490 -39.55 0.86 -21.58
C ARG A 490 -38.49 0.83 -20.50
N THR A 491 -37.77 -0.28 -20.40
CA THR A 491 -36.53 -0.35 -19.62
C THR A 491 -35.32 -0.16 -20.54
N VAL A 492 -34.39 0.71 -20.15
CA VAL A 492 -33.12 0.97 -20.82
C VAL A 492 -32.00 0.62 -19.87
N ASN A 493 -31.04 -0.18 -20.35
CA ASN A 493 -29.85 -0.53 -19.59
C ASN A 493 -28.78 0.55 -19.77
N PHE A 494 -28.33 1.14 -18.67
CA PHE A 494 -27.18 2.04 -18.62
C PHE A 494 -26.00 1.24 -18.08
N PRO A 495 -24.99 0.90 -18.90
CA PRO A 495 -23.83 0.14 -18.43
C PRO A 495 -23.02 0.95 -17.41
N ALA A 496 -22.18 0.26 -16.63
CA ALA A 496 -21.15 0.93 -15.83
C ALA A 496 -20.29 1.86 -16.70
N GLY A 497 -19.96 3.03 -16.17
CA GLY A 497 -19.27 4.13 -16.87
C GLY A 497 -20.21 5.08 -17.63
N SER A 498 -21.54 4.91 -17.52
CA SER A 498 -22.50 5.88 -18.07
C SER A 498 -22.46 7.17 -17.26
N GLN A 499 -22.67 8.33 -17.90
CA GLN A 499 -22.82 9.60 -17.20
C GLN A 499 -23.93 9.50 -16.15
N ARG A 500 -23.78 10.09 -14.97
CA ARG A 500 -24.80 9.98 -13.93
C ARG A 500 -26.07 10.73 -14.32
N THR A 501 -25.94 11.96 -14.79
CA THR A 501 -27.07 12.80 -15.22
C THR A 501 -27.44 12.55 -16.68
N HIS A 502 -28.71 12.28 -16.91
CA HIS A 502 -29.27 12.06 -18.24
C HIS A 502 -30.50 12.91 -18.50
N TYR A 503 -30.72 13.20 -19.79
CA TYR A 503 -31.85 14.00 -20.26
C TYR A 503 -32.68 13.19 -21.24
N PHE A 504 -34.01 13.34 -21.23
CA PHE A 504 -34.91 12.60 -22.11
C PHE A 504 -36.24 13.32 -22.42
N LYS A 505 -36.93 12.81 -23.43
CA LYS A 505 -38.28 13.17 -23.86
C LYS A 505 -39.03 11.95 -24.41
N PHE A 506 -40.35 12.02 -24.35
CA PHE A 506 -41.22 11.10 -25.07
C PHE A 506 -41.57 11.64 -26.46
N ILE A 507 -41.76 10.73 -27.42
CA ILE A 507 -42.19 11.03 -28.79
C ILE A 507 -43.46 10.21 -29.06
N ARG A 508 -44.56 10.89 -29.39
CA ARG A 508 -45.78 10.26 -29.87
C ARG A 508 -45.69 10.09 -31.39
N MET A 509 -46.00 8.88 -31.88
CA MET A 509 -46.08 8.60 -33.31
C MET A 509 -47.54 8.59 -33.77
N GLU A 510 -47.82 9.34 -34.84
CA GLU A 510 -49.17 9.43 -35.43
C GLU A 510 -49.09 9.52 -36.96
N GLY A 511 -49.55 8.49 -37.66
CA GLY A 511 -49.52 8.42 -39.12
C GLY A 511 -48.12 8.52 -39.72
N GLY A 512 -47.09 8.11 -38.96
CA GLY A 512 -45.68 8.25 -39.32
C GLY A 512 -45.06 9.62 -38.98
N ASN A 513 -45.83 10.57 -38.45
CA ASN A 513 -45.29 11.83 -37.94
C ASN A 513 -44.79 11.67 -36.50
N GLN A 514 -43.73 12.38 -36.15
CA GLN A 514 -43.20 12.48 -34.79
C GLN A 514 -43.76 13.73 -34.11
N ASP A 515 -44.47 13.56 -33.00
CA ASP A 515 -44.92 14.63 -32.12
C ASP A 515 -44.14 14.53 -30.81
N TRP A 516 -43.13 15.38 -30.66
CA TRP A 516 -42.26 15.43 -29.48
C TRP A 516 -42.99 16.06 -28.30
N GLU A 517 -42.61 15.68 -27.07
CA GLU A 517 -43.05 16.43 -25.90
C GLU A 517 -42.68 17.92 -26.03
N GLY A 518 -43.69 18.79 -25.87
CA GLY A 518 -43.62 20.24 -25.97
C GLY A 518 -43.15 20.95 -24.70
N ILE A 519 -42.57 20.23 -23.75
CA ILE A 519 -41.95 20.78 -22.53
C ILE A 519 -40.42 20.81 -22.66
N SER A 520 -39.72 21.36 -21.67
CA SER A 520 -38.26 21.23 -21.56
C SER A 520 -37.85 19.76 -21.43
N ASP A 521 -36.58 19.48 -21.72
CA ASP A 521 -36.03 18.14 -21.54
C ASP A 521 -36.15 17.72 -20.08
N ARG A 522 -36.57 16.47 -19.86
CA ARG A 522 -36.67 15.90 -18.51
C ARG A 522 -35.28 15.43 -18.10
N GLU A 523 -34.94 15.65 -16.84
CA GLU A 523 -33.65 15.28 -16.25
C GLU A 523 -33.84 14.17 -15.21
N PHE A 524 -32.88 13.25 -15.12
CA PHE A 524 -32.79 12.29 -14.02
C PHE A 524 -31.32 11.90 -13.78
N ASP A 525 -31.02 11.53 -12.54
CA ASP A 525 -29.74 10.98 -12.15
C ASP A 525 -29.84 9.46 -11.99
N LEU A 526 -28.78 8.76 -12.42
CA LEU A 526 -28.61 7.34 -12.17
C LEU A 526 -28.18 7.12 -10.72
N ASP A 527 -29.05 6.50 -9.94
CA ASP A 527 -28.69 5.89 -8.66
C ASP A 527 -28.20 4.46 -8.91
N ASP A 528 -26.90 4.28 -8.91
CA ASP A 528 -26.23 2.99 -9.11
C ASP A 528 -25.97 2.22 -7.81
N SER A 529 -26.55 2.68 -6.69
CA SER A 529 -26.66 1.88 -5.46
C SER A 529 -27.67 0.74 -5.61
N GLN A 530 -28.59 0.85 -6.59
CA GLN A 530 -29.57 -0.17 -6.93
C GLN A 530 -29.40 -0.61 -8.39
N PRO A 531 -29.63 -1.89 -8.72
CA PRO A 531 -29.53 -2.37 -10.09
C PRO A 531 -30.67 -1.86 -11.00
N THR A 532 -31.72 -1.27 -10.41
CA THR A 532 -32.91 -0.80 -11.13
C THR A 532 -33.35 0.56 -10.60
N LEU A 533 -33.69 1.46 -11.51
CA LEU A 533 -34.30 2.75 -11.22
C LEU A 533 -35.66 2.85 -11.92
N ASN A 534 -36.72 3.17 -11.18
CA ASN A 534 -38.03 3.43 -11.77
C ASN A 534 -38.36 4.91 -11.60
N LEU A 535 -38.50 5.63 -12.72
CA LEU A 535 -38.81 7.07 -12.71
C LEU A 535 -40.27 7.37 -12.35
N GLY A 536 -41.07 6.33 -12.07
CA GLY A 536 -42.49 6.44 -11.75
C GLY A 536 -43.35 6.65 -12.99
N LEU A 537 -44.63 6.99 -12.76
CA LEU A 537 -45.58 7.32 -13.81
C LEU A 537 -45.43 8.80 -14.20
N LEU A 538 -45.04 9.05 -15.44
CA LEU A 538 -44.93 10.39 -16.02
C LEU A 538 -46.13 10.66 -16.93
N PHE A 539 -46.47 11.92 -17.17
CA PHE A 539 -47.56 12.31 -18.07
C PHE A 539 -46.99 13.04 -19.28
N PHE A 540 -47.41 12.65 -20.48
CA PHE A 540 -46.96 13.32 -21.71
C PHE A 540 -47.31 14.81 -21.69
N ASN A 541 -46.32 15.69 -21.94
CA ASN A 541 -46.45 17.15 -21.80
C ASN A 541 -46.83 17.64 -20.39
N ASN A 542 -46.62 16.81 -19.37
CA ASN A 542 -47.15 17.04 -18.01
C ASN A 542 -48.68 17.27 -18.01
N TRP A 543 -49.41 16.69 -18.97
CA TRP A 543 -50.87 16.73 -18.98
C TRP A 543 -51.40 15.77 -17.92
N ILE A 544 -51.44 16.25 -16.69
CA ILE A 544 -52.18 15.60 -15.61
C ILE A 544 -53.66 15.67 -15.99
N PRO A 545 -54.46 14.60 -15.79
CA PRO A 545 -55.89 14.71 -15.89
C PRO A 545 -56.34 15.91 -15.06
N ALA A 546 -57.07 16.83 -15.69
CA ALA A 546 -57.80 17.81 -14.91
C ALA A 546 -58.62 16.98 -13.90
N PRO A 547 -58.45 17.20 -12.59
CA PRO A 547 -59.31 16.53 -11.62
C PRO A 547 -60.75 16.76 -12.06
N TYR A 548 -61.51 15.69 -12.18
CA TYR A 548 -62.94 15.78 -12.45
C TYR A 548 -63.55 16.78 -11.47
N ASP A 549 -64.08 17.88 -12.02
CA ASP A 549 -64.76 18.97 -11.35
C ASP A 549 -64.14 19.40 -10.00
N VAL A 550 -63.10 20.26 -10.04
CA VAL A 550 -62.83 21.17 -8.92
C VAL A 550 -64.05 22.07 -8.76
N THR A 551 -64.96 21.66 -7.89
CA THR A 551 -66.16 22.45 -7.58
C THR A 551 -65.83 23.35 -6.41
N ALA A 552 -65.60 24.62 -6.70
CA ALA A 552 -65.48 25.65 -5.69
C ALA A 552 -66.88 25.97 -5.14
N TYR A 553 -67.17 25.58 -3.89
CA TYR A 553 -68.40 25.98 -3.22
C TYR A 553 -68.15 27.30 -2.47
N PRO A 554 -68.99 28.33 -2.68
CA PRO A 554 -68.94 29.50 -1.82
C PRO A 554 -69.33 29.09 -0.39
N ALA A 555 -68.41 29.26 0.56
CA ALA A 555 -68.64 29.05 1.98
C ALA A 555 -68.66 30.39 2.71
N THR A 556 -69.39 30.47 3.81
CA THR A 556 -69.42 31.68 4.64
C THR A 556 -68.03 31.88 5.27
N GLY A 557 -67.23 32.79 4.69
CA GLY A 557 -65.86 33.07 5.13
C GLY A 557 -64.75 32.58 4.17
N GLY A 558 -65.06 31.96 3.03
CA GLY A 558 -64.02 31.50 2.09
C GLY A 558 -64.54 30.70 0.89
N VAL A 559 -63.62 30.03 0.20
CA VAL A 559 -63.92 29.08 -0.88
C VAL A 559 -63.61 27.67 -0.36
N ASP A 560 -64.61 26.79 -0.36
CA ASP A 560 -64.44 25.38 -0.03
C ASP A 560 -64.14 24.63 -1.34
N ILE A 561 -62.90 24.15 -1.48
CA ILE A 561 -62.47 23.34 -2.63
C ILE A 561 -62.58 21.88 -2.23
N ARG A 562 -63.55 21.17 -2.81
CA ARG A 562 -63.72 19.74 -2.56
C ARG A 562 -63.24 18.92 -3.75
N TRP A 563 -62.56 17.82 -3.45
CA TRP A 563 -62.23 16.75 -4.38
C TRP A 563 -62.93 15.48 -3.91
N ASN A 564 -63.50 14.72 -4.85
CA ASN A 564 -64.01 13.38 -4.57
C ASN A 564 -62.85 12.39 -4.81
N ASP A 565 -62.36 11.75 -3.73
CA ASP A 565 -61.54 10.51 -3.57
C ASP A 565 -60.65 10.04 -4.76
N ASN A 566 -59.41 9.58 -4.65
CA ASN A 566 -58.52 9.12 -3.59
C ASN A 566 -57.07 9.35 -4.08
N TYR A 567 -56.20 9.88 -3.21
CA TYR A 567 -54.77 10.14 -3.44
C TYR A 567 -54.42 11.16 -4.54
N GLN A 568 -54.13 12.41 -4.15
CA GLN A 568 -52.89 13.12 -4.52
C GLN A 568 -52.74 14.47 -3.78
N ARG A 569 -51.49 14.89 -3.62
CA ARG A 569 -51.07 16.14 -2.98
C ARG A 569 -51.20 17.28 -4.01
N VAL A 570 -51.88 18.37 -3.64
CA VAL A 570 -51.97 19.60 -4.44
C VAL A 570 -51.30 20.72 -3.64
N GLU A 571 -50.27 21.33 -4.21
CA GLU A 571 -49.65 22.54 -3.64
C GLU A 571 -50.33 23.79 -4.23
N PHE A 572 -50.58 24.78 -3.37
CA PHE A 572 -51.13 26.08 -3.76
C PHE A 572 -50.12 27.16 -3.39
N GLU A 573 -49.66 27.95 -4.35
CA GLU A 573 -49.01 29.23 -4.07
C GLU A 573 -50.04 30.35 -3.96
N VAL A 574 -50.07 31.03 -2.82
CA VAL A 574 -50.91 32.20 -2.60
C VAL A 574 -50.05 33.45 -2.77
N TYR A 575 -50.20 34.14 -3.91
CA TYR A 575 -49.58 35.46 -4.09
C TYR A 575 -50.42 36.53 -3.39
N GLY A 576 -49.84 37.17 -2.38
CA GLY A 576 -50.34 38.44 -1.87
C GLY A 576 -50.12 39.53 -2.93
N SER A 577 -51.18 39.98 -3.59
CA SER A 577 -51.10 41.17 -4.45
C SER A 577 -50.66 42.36 -3.61
N SER A 578 -49.64 43.08 -4.10
CA SER A 578 -49.00 44.25 -3.51
C SER A 578 -49.91 45.16 -2.70
N ASN A 579 -50.00 44.91 -1.40
CA ASN A 579 -50.13 45.93 -0.35
C ASN A 579 -49.46 45.37 0.90
N LEU A 580 -48.41 46.09 1.33
CA LEU A 580 -47.56 45.79 2.47
C LEU A 580 -48.39 45.56 3.74
N TYR A 581 -47.87 44.69 4.62
CA TYR A 581 -48.40 44.20 5.90
C TYR A 581 -49.21 42.90 5.86
N SER A 582 -48.55 41.80 5.49
CA SER A 582 -48.51 40.61 6.35
C SER A 582 -47.49 39.62 5.80
N ILE A 583 -46.39 39.41 6.53
CA ILE A 583 -45.51 38.25 6.37
C ILE A 583 -46.32 37.05 6.86
N ILE A 584 -46.65 36.14 5.96
CA ILE A 584 -47.00 34.77 6.32
C ILE A 584 -45.82 33.94 5.87
N GLU A 585 -45.05 33.42 6.83
CA GLU A 585 -44.02 32.43 6.52
C GLU A 585 -44.69 31.15 5.98
N PRO A 586 -44.10 30.48 4.99
CA PRO A 586 -44.60 29.21 4.52
C PRO A 586 -44.41 28.17 5.63
N ILE A 587 -45.49 27.84 6.34
CA ILE A 587 -45.52 26.64 7.18
C ILE A 587 -45.60 25.44 6.23
N ASN A 588 -44.47 24.76 6.03
CA ASN A 588 -44.42 23.41 5.48
C ASN A 588 -45.11 22.44 6.45
N LEU A 589 -46.42 22.25 6.30
CA LEU A 589 -47.14 21.19 7.00
C LEU A 589 -47.05 19.88 6.19
N LEU A 590 -45.90 19.22 6.26
CA LEU A 590 -45.72 17.84 5.78
C LEU A 590 -46.28 16.89 6.85
N GLY A 591 -47.54 16.49 6.70
CA GLY A 591 -48.16 15.45 7.53
C GLY A 591 -49.05 14.55 6.68
N ILE A 592 -48.58 13.33 6.41
CA ILE A 592 -49.43 12.25 5.89
C ILE A 592 -50.39 11.85 7.02
N VAL A 593 -51.69 12.05 6.84
CA VAL A 593 -52.72 11.57 7.77
C VAL A 593 -53.50 10.44 7.09
N PRO A 594 -53.64 9.25 7.72
CA PRO A 594 -54.44 8.15 7.18
C PRO A 594 -55.92 8.51 7.09
N ALA A 595 -56.59 7.97 6.08
CA ALA A 595 -57.98 8.22 5.73
C ALA A 595 -58.94 8.15 6.95
N GLY A 596 -59.42 9.32 7.34
CA GLY A 596 -60.53 9.51 8.26
C GLY A 596 -61.23 10.82 7.88
N THR A 597 -62.55 10.80 7.76
CA THR A 597 -63.39 11.93 7.34
C THR A 597 -63.29 13.09 8.33
N GLY A 598 -62.31 13.97 8.15
CA GLY A 598 -62.15 15.22 8.90
C GLY A 598 -62.13 16.39 7.93
N ASN A 599 -63.14 17.25 7.99
CA ASN A 599 -63.10 18.54 7.30
C ASN A 599 -62.05 19.42 7.98
N HIS A 600 -61.03 19.85 7.24
CA HIS A 600 -60.09 20.85 7.70
C HIS A 600 -60.60 22.23 7.27
N PHE A 601 -60.96 23.08 8.23
CA PHE A 601 -61.25 24.48 7.98
C PHE A 601 -59.96 25.28 8.09
N LEU A 602 -59.56 25.96 7.01
CA LEU A 602 -58.62 27.06 7.11
C LEU A 602 -59.41 28.26 7.66
N ASP A 603 -59.40 28.43 8.98
CA ASP A 603 -59.92 29.65 9.60
C ASP A 603 -58.91 30.78 9.36
N THR A 604 -59.23 31.69 8.44
CA THR A 604 -58.53 32.97 8.33
C THR A 604 -59.50 34.08 8.68
N ASP A 605 -59.08 34.86 9.67
CA ASP A 605 -59.78 35.91 10.39
C ASP A 605 -60.76 36.74 9.53
N VAL A 606 -62.02 36.76 9.96
CA VAL A 606 -63.19 37.21 9.20
C VAL A 606 -63.49 38.69 9.47
N THR A 607 -62.74 39.63 8.89
CA THR A 607 -63.15 41.06 8.90
C THR A 607 -62.92 41.85 7.61
N ALA A 608 -62.52 41.25 6.49
CA ALA A 608 -62.40 41.98 5.22
C ALA A 608 -63.49 41.61 4.22
N THR A 609 -64.37 42.57 3.94
CA THR A 609 -65.33 42.52 2.82
C THR A 609 -64.59 42.38 1.49
N SER A 610 -64.87 41.29 0.77
CA SER A 610 -64.59 41.09 -0.66
C SER A 610 -63.10 41.11 -1.04
N LYS A 611 -62.41 39.98 -0.85
CA LYS A 611 -61.15 39.72 -1.56
C LYS A 611 -61.44 38.93 -2.84
N PHE A 612 -60.94 39.43 -3.97
CA PHE A 612 -60.86 38.66 -5.20
C PHE A 612 -59.66 37.71 -5.08
N TYR A 613 -59.92 36.41 -5.14
CA TYR A 613 -58.86 35.41 -5.26
C TYR A 613 -58.70 35.11 -6.74
N GLN A 614 -57.56 35.49 -7.32
CA GLN A 614 -57.18 34.99 -8.63
C GLN A 614 -56.46 33.67 -8.42
N VAL A 615 -57.18 32.57 -8.62
CA VAL A 615 -56.55 31.25 -8.70
C VAL A 615 -55.94 31.15 -10.09
N ARG A 616 -54.62 31.32 -10.18
CA ARG A 616 -53.85 30.95 -11.37
C ARG A 616 -53.15 29.64 -11.02
N THR A 617 -53.39 28.59 -11.78
CA THR A 617 -52.48 27.45 -11.85
C THR A 617 -51.18 27.98 -12.44
N VAL A 618 -50.18 28.18 -11.59
CA VAL A 618 -48.83 28.52 -12.03
C VAL A 618 -48.16 27.20 -12.36
N TYR A 619 -48.04 26.89 -13.66
CA TYR A 619 -46.98 26.03 -14.14
C TYR A 619 -45.74 26.92 -14.23
N THR A 620 -44.88 26.86 -13.21
CA THR A 620 -43.49 27.29 -13.35
C THR A 620 -42.74 26.18 -14.09
N PRO A 621 -41.88 26.55 -15.06
CA PRO A 621 -41.25 25.61 -15.99
C PRO A 621 -40.39 24.54 -15.32
#